data_AF-A0A1M7GE81-F1
#
_entry.id   AF-A0A1M7GE81-F1
#
_cell.length_a   1.000
_cell.length_b   1.000
_cell.length_c   1.000
_cell.angle_alpha   90.00
_cell.angle_beta   90.00
_cell.angle_gamma   90.00
#
_symmetry.space_group_name_H-M   'P 1'
#
loop_
_entity.id
_entity.type
_entity.pdbx_description
1 polymer ?
#
loop_
_entity_poly.entity_id
_entity_poly.type
_entity_poly.pdbx_seq_one_letter_code
_entity_poly.pdbx_strand_id
1 'polypeptide(L)'
;MIVLILLFCGIYILPFMVGEGKILRNPEYFKLSILFSLIPIILAIILLMKSGENFIFESLIPISILILFKRADNYVLKKFNHHLYFSKKHSFDLESKNATWLEFFIQMFIAFGPLFFWFFIGRTLT
;
A
#
# COMPACT_ATOMS: atom_id res chain seq x y z
N MET A 1 -2.61 -15.09 -12.73
CA MET A 1 -3.18 -13.94 -12.00
C MET A 1 -2.65 -13.82 -10.57
N ILE A 2 -2.72 -14.88 -9.76
CA ILE A 2 -2.14 -14.92 -8.39
C ILE A 2 -0.68 -14.47 -8.38
N VAL A 3 0.15 -14.95 -9.32
CA VAL A 3 1.56 -14.54 -9.45
C VAL A 3 1.72 -13.03 -9.69
N LEU A 4 0.84 -12.44 -10.51
CA LEU A 4 0.87 -11.00 -10.79
C LEU A 4 0.46 -10.21 -9.54
N ILE A 5 -0.60 -10.66 -8.84
CA ILE A 5 -1.05 -10.06 -7.59
C ILE A 5 0.05 -10.13 -6.53
N LEU A 6 0.74 -11.26 -6.39
CA LEU A 6 1.85 -11.42 -5.45
C LEU A 6 3.05 -10.52 -5.82
N LEU A 7 3.36 -10.36 -7.11
CA LEU A 7 4.37 -9.42 -7.59
C LEU A 7 4.01 -7.98 -7.22
N PHE A 8 2.78 -7.56 -7.50
CA PHE A 8 2.30 -6.22 -7.16
C PHE A 8 2.24 -6.03 -5.64
N CYS A 9 1.74 -7.00 -4.88
CA CYS A 9 1.78 -6.96 -3.42
C CYS A 9 3.22 -6.80 -2.92
N GLY A 10 4.19 -7.53 -3.47
CA GLY A 10 5.61 -7.36 -3.15
C GLY A 10 6.09 -5.93 -3.41
N ILE A 11 5.80 -5.39 -4.60
CA ILE A 11 6.18 -4.02 -4.99
C ILE A 11 5.58 -2.97 -4.04
N TYR A 12 4.36 -3.16 -3.55
CA TYR A 12 3.68 -2.17 -2.72
C TYR A 12 3.79 -2.43 -1.21
N ILE A 13 4.13 -3.64 -0.75
CA ILE A 13 4.26 -3.96 0.68
C ILE A 13 5.72 -3.82 1.12
N LEU A 14 6.68 -4.32 0.33
CA LEU A 14 8.09 -4.32 0.69
C LEU A 14 8.62 -2.91 1.00
N PRO A 15 8.32 -1.86 0.20
CA PRO A 15 8.83 -0.51 0.50
C PRO A 15 8.39 0.01 1.87
N PHE A 16 7.21 -0.36 2.35
CA PHE A 16 6.74 0.04 3.67
C PHE A 16 7.41 -0.77 4.78
N MET A 17 7.70 -2.05 4.55
CA MET A 17 8.42 -2.90 5.50
C MET A 17 9.91 -2.55 5.62
N VAL A 18 10.54 -2.14 4.51
CA VAL A 18 11.97 -1.77 4.48
C VAL A 18 12.24 -0.27 4.68
N GLY A 19 11.17 0.52 4.85
CA GLY A 19 11.25 1.96 5.10
C GLY A 19 11.59 2.83 3.89
N GLU A 20 11.41 2.30 2.67
CA GLU A 20 11.56 3.03 1.41
C GLU A 20 10.26 3.74 0.96
N GLY A 21 9.15 3.54 1.70
CA GLY A 21 7.88 4.22 1.43
C GLY A 21 7.97 5.75 1.44
N LYS A 22 9.05 6.33 2.01
CA LYS A 22 9.34 7.77 1.96
C LYS A 22 9.42 8.34 0.53
N ILE A 23 9.79 7.52 -0.46
CA ILE A 23 9.85 7.96 -1.87
C ILE A 23 8.49 8.46 -2.38
N LEU A 24 7.39 7.93 -1.83
CA LEU A 24 6.02 8.27 -2.19
C LEU A 24 5.58 9.64 -1.65
N ARG A 25 6.41 10.33 -0.85
CA ARG A 25 6.15 11.73 -0.47
C ARG A 25 6.33 12.68 -1.66
N ASN A 26 7.22 12.33 -2.59
CA ASN A 26 7.41 13.10 -3.80
C ASN A 26 6.17 12.93 -4.72
N PRO A 27 5.54 14.03 -5.15
CA PRO A 27 4.28 13.99 -5.89
C PRO A 27 4.39 13.31 -7.26
N GLU A 28 5.54 13.35 -7.92
CA GLU A 28 5.75 12.71 -9.22
C GLU A 28 5.78 11.18 -9.08
N TYR A 29 6.57 10.67 -8.13
CA TYR A 29 6.64 9.24 -7.83
C TYR A 29 5.31 8.70 -7.30
N PHE A 30 4.58 9.48 -6.50
CA PHE A 30 3.24 9.12 -6.06
C PHE A 30 2.27 8.98 -7.24
N LYS A 31 2.24 9.97 -8.15
CA LYS A 31 1.40 9.92 -9.36
C LYS A 31 1.72 8.72 -10.24
N LEU A 32 3.02 8.45 -10.47
CA LEU A 32 3.48 7.28 -11.22
C LEU A 32 3.02 5.98 -10.54
N SER A 33 3.18 5.87 -9.23
CA SER A 33 2.75 4.70 -8.47
C SER A 33 1.24 4.46 -8.57
N ILE A 34 0.43 5.53 -8.51
CA ILE A 34 -1.01 5.43 -8.76
C ILE A 34 -1.28 4.90 -10.16
N LEU A 35 -0.62 5.44 -11.19
CA LEU A 35 -0.80 4.98 -12.57
C LEU A 35 -0.48 3.48 -12.72
N PHE A 36 0.65 3.03 -12.17
CA PHE A 36 1.03 1.62 -12.18
C PHE A 36 0.05 0.74 -11.39
N SER A 37 -0.52 1.25 -10.29
CA SER A 37 -1.52 0.52 -9.50
C SER A 37 -2.84 0.25 -10.24
N LEU A 38 -3.12 0.99 -11.33
CA LEU A 38 -4.31 0.77 -12.15
C LEU A 38 -4.20 -0.43 -13.09
N ILE A 39 -2.99 -0.87 -13.44
CA ILE A 39 -2.76 -2.01 -14.34
C ILE A 39 -3.50 -3.28 -13.87
N PRO A 40 -3.35 -3.75 -12.61
CA PRO A 40 -4.07 -4.94 -12.16
C PRO A 40 -5.59 -4.76 -12.17
N ILE A 41 -6.10 -3.54 -11.95
CA ILE A 41 -7.54 -3.23 -11.99
C ILE A 41 -8.07 -3.34 -13.42
N ILE A 42 -7.37 -2.72 -14.38
CA ILE A 42 -7.73 -2.78 -15.80
C ILE A 42 -7.73 -4.23 -16.28
N LEU A 43 -6.72 -5.03 -15.90
CA LEU A 43 -6.66 -6.45 -16.22
C LEU A 43 -7.84 -7.24 -15.62
N ALA A 44 -8.21 -6.95 -14.36
CA ALA A 44 -9.36 -7.59 -13.72
C ALA A 44 -10.68 -7.25 -14.43
N ILE A 45 -10.85 -6.00 -14.90
CA ILE A 45 -12.03 -5.60 -15.69
C ILE A 45 -12.07 -6.30 -17.04
N ILE A 46 -10.95 -6.36 -17.77
CA ILE A 46 -10.89 -7.06 -19.06
C ILE A 46 -11.24 -8.53 -18.91
N LEU A 47 -10.75 -9.19 -17.85
CA LEU A 47 -11.10 -10.58 -17.55
C LEU A 47 -12.59 -10.73 -17.26
N LEU A 48 -13.15 -9.93 -16.35
CA LEU A 48 -14.59 -9.91 -16.07
C LEU A 48 -15.43 -9.79 -17.35
N MET A 49 -15.05 -8.89 -18.27
CA MET A 49 -15.75 -8.71 -19.55
C MET A 49 -15.60 -9.88 -20.52
N LYS A 50 -14.44 -10.57 -20.51
CA LYS A 50 -14.11 -11.61 -21.49
C LYS A 50 -14.56 -13.00 -21.07
N SER A 51 -14.39 -13.36 -19.80
CA SER A 51 -14.69 -14.70 -19.28
C SER A 51 -16.00 -14.75 -18.48
N GLY A 52 -16.60 -13.60 -18.14
CA GLY A 52 -17.74 -13.55 -17.21
C GLY A 52 -17.36 -14.00 -15.79
N GLU A 53 -16.06 -14.14 -15.50
CA GLU A 53 -15.56 -14.49 -14.18
C GLU A 53 -15.79 -13.36 -13.19
N ASN A 54 -15.85 -13.70 -11.90
CA ASN A 54 -16.01 -12.71 -10.84
C ASN A 54 -14.89 -11.67 -10.84
N PHE A 55 -15.24 -10.43 -10.50
CA PHE A 55 -14.24 -9.37 -10.33
C PHE A 55 -13.24 -9.74 -9.23
N ILE A 56 -11.96 -9.58 -9.55
CA ILE A 56 -10.87 -9.93 -8.64
C ILE A 56 -10.56 -8.72 -7.76
N PHE A 57 -11.16 -8.68 -6.58
CA PHE A 57 -11.01 -7.58 -5.63
C PHE A 57 -9.57 -7.35 -5.19
N GLU A 58 -8.71 -8.38 -5.25
CA GLU A 58 -7.28 -8.32 -4.99
C GLU A 58 -6.57 -7.30 -5.89
N SER A 59 -7.13 -7.04 -7.08
CA SER A 59 -6.61 -6.01 -7.98
C SER A 59 -6.63 -4.60 -7.37
N LEU A 60 -7.44 -4.37 -6.34
CA LEU A 60 -7.54 -3.09 -5.61
C LEU A 60 -6.50 -2.96 -4.49
N ILE A 61 -5.79 -4.02 -4.11
CA ILE A 61 -4.81 -3.99 -3.02
C ILE A 61 -3.73 -2.92 -3.27
N PRO A 62 -3.07 -2.84 -4.44
CA PRO A 62 -2.04 -1.84 -4.70
C PRO A 62 -2.52 -0.40 -4.50
N ILE A 63 -3.68 -0.04 -5.07
CA ILE A 63 -4.20 1.32 -4.97
C ILE A 63 -4.64 1.66 -3.54
N SER A 64 -5.20 0.69 -2.81
CA SER A 64 -5.63 0.89 -1.43
C SER A 64 -4.44 1.17 -0.49
N ILE A 65 -3.29 0.48 -0.68
CA ILE A 65 -2.05 0.76 0.06
C ILE A 65 -1.60 2.21 -0.18
N LEU A 66 -1.58 2.67 -1.43
CA LEU A 66 -1.18 4.03 -1.78
C LEU A 66 -2.10 5.10 -1.17
N ILE A 67 -3.42 4.87 -1.20
CA ILE A 67 -4.41 5.77 -0.61
C ILE A 67 -4.23 5.82 0.92
N LEU A 68 -4.08 4.67 1.57
CA LEU A 68 -3.87 4.59 3.02
C LEU A 68 -2.59 5.29 3.44
N PHE A 69 -1.50 5.08 2.70
CA PHE A 69 -0.24 5.80 2.94
C PHE A 69 -0.45 7.31 2.90
N LYS A 70 -1.06 7.84 1.83
CA LYS A 70 -1.22 9.30 1.70
C LYS A 70 -2.09 9.88 2.80
N ARG A 71 -3.14 9.15 3.22
CA ARG A 71 -3.99 9.55 4.35
C ARG A 71 -3.22 9.53 5.67
N ALA A 72 -2.43 8.49 5.92
CA ALA A 72 -1.63 8.35 7.13
C ALA A 72 -0.53 9.41 7.22
N ASP A 73 0.20 9.65 6.13
CA ASP A 73 1.24 10.69 6.08
C ASP A 73 0.67 12.08 6.36
N ASN A 74 -0.47 12.41 5.74
CA ASN A 74 -1.18 13.67 6.01
C ASN A 74 -1.71 13.75 7.45
N TYR A 75 -2.14 12.64 8.04
CA TYR A 75 -2.60 12.60 9.44
C TYR A 75 -1.46 12.89 10.40
N VAL A 76 -0.31 12.22 10.22
CA VAL A 76 0.89 12.44 11.04
C VAL A 76 1.38 13.89 10.88
N LEU A 77 1.41 14.40 9.65
CA LEU A 77 1.79 15.77 9.36
C LEU A 77 0.91 16.78 10.11
N LYS A 78 -0.41 16.59 10.12
CA LYS A 78 -1.33 17.47 10.84
C LYS A 78 -1.22 17.37 12.35
N LYS A 79 -1.02 16.16 12.89
CA LYS A 79 -1.07 15.91 14.33
C LYS A 79 0.25 16.19 15.04
N PHE A 80 1.36 15.93 14.37
CA PHE A 80 2.69 15.92 14.97
C PHE A 80 3.67 16.87 14.26
N ASN A 81 3.25 17.52 13.16
CA ASN A 81 4.05 18.48 12.39
C ASN A 81 5.32 17.89 11.74
N HIS A 82 5.28 16.61 11.38
CA HIS A 82 6.30 15.92 10.60
C HIS A 82 5.66 14.82 9.74
N HIS A 83 6.35 14.38 8.70
CA HIS A 83 5.89 13.26 7.88
C HIS A 83 6.03 11.92 8.62
N LEU A 84 5.26 10.92 8.18
CA LEU A 84 5.29 9.57 8.74
C LEU A 84 6.71 8.99 8.68
N TYR A 85 7.36 8.83 9.83
CA TYR A 85 8.69 8.23 9.89
C TYR A 85 8.64 6.74 9.67
N PHE A 86 9.58 6.24 8.87
CA PHE A 86 9.70 4.82 8.59
C PHE A 86 10.71 4.17 9.55
N SER A 87 10.25 3.14 10.25
CA SER A 87 11.10 2.40 11.19
C SER A 87 12.02 1.46 10.40
N LYS A 88 13.26 1.87 10.15
CA LYS A 88 14.24 1.08 9.41
C LYS A 88 15.33 0.59 10.35
N LYS A 89 15.33 -0.72 10.65
CA LYS A 89 16.21 -1.37 11.65
C LYS A 89 17.72 -1.19 11.38
N HIS A 90 18.11 -0.88 10.14
CA HIS A 90 19.50 -0.87 9.69
C HIS A 90 19.96 0.42 8.98
N SER A 91 19.25 1.54 9.11
CA SER A 91 19.75 2.83 8.62
C SER A 91 20.09 3.77 9.77
N PHE A 92 21.21 4.48 9.65
CA PHE A 92 21.56 5.63 10.50
C PHE A 92 20.66 6.85 10.24
N ASP A 93 19.48 6.64 9.66
CA ASP A 93 18.53 7.68 9.26
C ASP A 93 17.90 8.27 10.53
N LEU A 94 17.95 9.59 10.67
CA LEU A 94 17.39 10.32 11.82
C LEU A 94 15.88 10.05 11.97
N GLU A 95 15.17 9.83 10.86
CA GLU A 95 13.75 9.45 10.88
C GLU A 95 13.54 8.12 11.60
N SER A 96 14.39 7.12 11.37
CA SER A 96 14.24 5.79 11.99
C SER A 96 14.44 5.85 13.51
N LYS A 97 15.37 6.69 13.98
CA LYS A 97 15.61 6.90 15.42
C LYS A 97 14.44 7.59 16.12
N ASN A 98 13.72 8.44 15.39
CA ASN A 98 12.59 9.21 15.91
C ASN A 98 11.24 8.54 15.65
N ALA A 99 11.22 7.42 14.92
CA ALA A 99 10.01 6.68 14.60
C ALA A 99 9.35 6.17 15.89
N THR A 100 8.10 6.54 16.10
CA THR A 100 7.33 6.15 17.28
C THR A 100 6.67 4.78 17.07
N TRP A 101 6.31 4.11 18.17
CA TRP A 101 5.51 2.87 18.11
C TRP A 101 4.21 3.06 17.35
N LEU A 102 3.57 4.24 17.46
CA LEU A 102 2.37 4.56 16.71
C LEU A 102 2.62 4.54 15.20
N GLU A 103 3.71 5.15 14.74
CA GLU A 103 4.06 5.18 13.32
C GLU A 103 4.43 3.79 12.79
N PHE A 104 5.03 2.94 13.62
CA PHE A 104 5.25 1.54 13.30
C PHE A 104 3.91 0.80 13.10
N PHE A 105 2.94 0.97 14.00
CA PHE A 105 1.61 0.37 13.83
C PHE A 105 0.88 0.90 12.59
N ILE A 106 1.04 2.20 12.28
CA ILE A 106 0.50 2.79 11.05
C ILE A 106 1.14 2.13 9.82
N GLN A 107 2.45 1.92 9.79
CA GLN A 107 3.14 1.22 8.70
C GLN A 107 2.62 -0.21 8.52
N MET A 108 2.49 -0.96 9.61
CA MET A 108 1.94 -2.32 9.59
C MET A 108 0.49 -2.33 9.10
N PHE A 109 -0.32 -1.36 9.52
CA PHE A 109 -1.69 -1.22 9.05
C PHE A 109 -1.79 -0.86 7.57
N ILE A 110 -0.91 0.00 7.05
CA ILE A 110 -0.86 0.31 5.62
C ILE A 110 -0.46 -0.93 4.81
N ALA A 111 0.54 -1.67 5.27
CA ALA A 111 1.08 -2.83 4.57
C ALA A 111 0.10 -4.02 4.55
N PHE A 112 -0.52 -4.32 5.69
CA PHE A 112 -1.33 -5.54 5.86
C PHE A 112 -2.84 -5.27 5.94
N GLY A 113 -3.27 -4.05 6.26
CA GLY A 113 -4.68 -3.70 6.40
C GLY A 113 -5.50 -4.04 5.15
N PRO A 114 -5.06 -3.65 3.95
CA PRO A 114 -5.72 -4.06 2.70
C PRO A 114 -5.83 -5.57 2.50
N LEU A 115 -4.81 -6.33 2.87
CA LEU A 115 -4.81 -7.79 2.77
C LEU A 115 -5.82 -8.41 3.74
N PHE A 116 -5.87 -7.93 4.99
CA PHE A 116 -6.85 -8.38 5.97
C PHE A 116 -8.27 -8.04 5.53
N PHE A 117 -8.50 -6.80 5.10
CA PHE A 117 -9.81 -6.37 4.60
C PHE A 117 -10.28 -7.24 3.45
N TRP A 118 -9.38 -7.54 2.50
CA TRP A 118 -9.67 -8.47 1.42
C TRP A 118 -9.95 -9.89 1.92
N PHE A 119 -9.14 -10.45 2.82
CA PHE A 119 -9.33 -11.81 3.33
C PHE A 119 -10.70 -11.99 3.99
N PHE A 120 -11.18 -10.97 4.73
CA PHE A 120 -12.49 -11.01 5.37
C PHE A 120 -13.64 -10.80 4.38
N ILE A 121 -13.51 -9.85 3.43
CA ILE A 121 -14.56 -9.58 2.43
C ILE A 121 -14.67 -10.69 1.40
N GLY A 122 -13.54 -11.22 0.93
CA GLY A 122 -13.48 -12.32 -0.03
C GLY A 122 -14.22 -13.55 0.50
N ARG A 123 -14.10 -13.85 1.80
CA ARG A 123 -14.85 -14.94 2.45
C ARG A 123 -16.36 -14.72 2.54
N THR A 124 -16.83 -13.49 2.50
CA THR A 124 -18.28 -13.17 2.55
C THR A 124 -18.92 -13.07 1.17
N LEU A 125 -18.14 -12.95 0.10
CA LEU A 125 -18.63 -12.76 -1.27
C LEU A 125 -18.45 -14.00 -2.18
N THR A 126 -17.79 -15.06 -1.70
CA THR A 126 -17.72 -16.40 -2.34
C THR A 126 -18.50 -17.41 -1.53
#